data_AF-A0A3C8C839-F1
#
_entry.id   AF-A0A3C8C839-F1
#
_cell.length_a   1.000
_cell.length_b   1.000
_cell.length_c   1.000
_cell.angle_alpha   90.00
_cell.angle_beta   90.00
_cell.angle_gamma   90.00
#
_symmetry.space_group_name_H-M   'P 1'
#
loop_
_entity.id
_entity.type
_entity.pdbx_description
1 polymer ?
#
loop_
_entity_poly.entity_id
_entity_poly.type
_entity_poly.pdbx_seq_one_letter_code
_entity_poly.pdbx_strand_id
1 'polypeptide(L)'
;MLEKPIGTRELDRHFDFFYRSLQGDTVVSQPFPGEIDLPDEEGSFLSNRPTMFVSTPIHNDSGDVVGVLAFRLRPEKDLTHILSVSRFGDTGETYAFNDEGVLVSNSRFDPQLVSMGLLQPEDNSIFNIQIRDPGRDLTIKKLRPGGGYLPMAINSYGPSGALGRIRLS
;
A
#
# COMPACT_ATOMS: atom_id res chain seq x y z
N MET A 1 22.78 -13.85 3.14
CA MET A 1 23.12 -13.83 1.71
C MET A 1 21.97 -14.54 1.00
N LEU A 2 21.23 -13.88 0.11
CA LEU A 2 20.10 -14.50 -0.59
C LEU A 2 20.64 -15.54 -1.59
N GLU A 3 20.54 -16.83 -1.25
CA GLU A 3 21.04 -17.95 -2.07
C GLU A 3 20.11 -18.34 -3.24
N LYS A 4 19.01 -17.60 -3.45
CA LYS A 4 18.18 -17.76 -4.65
C LYS A 4 18.20 -16.48 -5.47
N PRO A 5 18.55 -16.54 -6.77
CA PRO A 5 18.32 -15.41 -7.66
C PRO A 5 16.83 -15.08 -7.63
N ILE A 6 16.52 -13.81 -7.37
CA ILE A 6 15.17 -13.28 -7.48
C ILE A 6 14.87 -13.27 -8.98
N GLY A 7 14.29 -14.35 -9.51
CA GLY A 7 14.15 -14.55 -10.95
C GLY A 7 13.64 -15.91 -11.42
N THR A 8 13.08 -16.75 -10.54
CA THR A 8 12.27 -17.89 -10.99
C THR A 8 10.92 -17.39 -11.51
N ARG A 9 10.57 -17.92 -12.68
CA ARG A 9 9.55 -17.55 -13.65
C ARG A 9 8.11 -17.80 -13.16
N GLU A 10 7.80 -17.42 -11.92
CA GLU A 10 6.54 -17.76 -11.23
C GLU A 10 5.68 -16.55 -10.82
N LEU A 11 5.98 -15.34 -11.31
CA LEU A 11 5.35 -14.10 -10.83
C LEU A 11 4.95 -13.15 -11.97
N ASP A 12 3.94 -13.53 -12.73
CA ASP A 12 3.62 -12.89 -14.01
C ASP A 12 2.92 -11.51 -13.90
N ARG A 13 2.48 -11.05 -12.72
CA ARG A 13 1.71 -9.78 -12.59
C ARG A 13 2.40 -8.63 -11.88
N HIS A 14 3.25 -8.90 -10.88
CA HIS A 14 3.83 -7.85 -10.02
C HIS A 14 5.24 -7.41 -10.44
N PHE A 15 5.86 -8.08 -11.40
CA PHE A 15 7.16 -7.69 -11.97
C PHE A 15 7.06 -6.68 -13.13
N ASP A 16 5.91 -6.03 -13.34
CA ASP A 16 5.79 -4.95 -14.33
C ASP A 16 6.90 -3.89 -14.14
N PHE A 17 7.22 -3.53 -12.88
CA PHE A 17 8.31 -2.61 -12.59
C PHE A 17 9.65 -3.10 -13.15
N PHE A 18 9.93 -4.40 -13.07
CA PHE A 18 11.17 -5.00 -13.54
C PHE A 18 11.22 -5.03 -15.06
N TYR A 19 10.14 -5.47 -15.71
CA TYR A 19 10.07 -5.49 -17.18
C TYR A 19 10.18 -4.09 -17.78
N ARG A 20 9.48 -3.12 -17.20
CA ARG A 20 9.58 -1.72 -17.62
C ARG A 20 10.97 -1.14 -17.38
N SER A 21 11.62 -1.47 -16.27
CA SER A 21 13.02 -1.09 -16.07
C SER A 21 13.97 -1.75 -17.06
N LEU A 22 13.72 -2.98 -17.50
CA LEU A 22 14.47 -3.57 -18.61
C LEU A 22 14.25 -2.85 -19.95
N GLN A 23 13.12 -2.15 -20.12
CA GLN A 23 12.86 -1.29 -21.28
C GLN A 23 13.47 0.12 -21.15
N GLY A 24 14.17 0.41 -20.05
CA GLY A 24 14.82 1.70 -19.82
C GLY A 24 14.07 2.63 -18.85
N ASP A 25 12.93 2.22 -18.28
CA ASP A 25 12.16 3.08 -17.39
C ASP A 25 12.66 3.04 -15.94
N THR A 26 12.70 4.21 -15.29
CA THR A 26 12.68 4.24 -13.81
C THR A 26 11.24 4.14 -13.33
N VAL A 27 10.93 3.15 -12.50
CA VAL A 27 9.55 2.81 -12.11
C VAL A 27 9.43 2.80 -10.60
N VAL A 28 8.28 3.28 -10.12
CA VAL A 28 7.80 3.05 -8.75
C VAL A 28 6.56 2.18 -8.87
N SER A 29 6.57 0.99 -8.26
CA SER A 29 5.41 0.11 -8.28
C SER A 29 4.32 0.62 -7.35
N GLN A 30 3.07 0.25 -7.66
CA GLN A 30 2.02 0.24 -6.66
C GLN A 30 2.43 -0.68 -5.49
N PRO A 31 1.95 -0.42 -4.26
CA PRO A 31 1.95 -1.44 -3.23
C PRO A 31 1.17 -2.67 -3.70
N PHE A 32 1.70 -3.87 -3.43
CA PHE A 32 1.03 -5.15 -3.65
C PHE A 32 1.25 -6.12 -2.47
N PRO A 33 0.42 -7.16 -2.32
CA PRO A 33 0.63 -8.20 -1.31
C PRO A 33 1.98 -8.89 -1.49
N GLY A 34 2.67 -9.17 -0.38
CA GLY A 34 3.98 -9.84 -0.41
C GLY A 34 3.84 -11.33 -0.74
N GLU A 35 3.76 -11.68 -2.02
CA GLU A 35 3.67 -13.07 -2.49
C GLU A 35 4.99 -13.86 -2.34
N ILE A 36 6.10 -13.14 -2.14
CA ILE A 36 7.42 -13.72 -1.92
C ILE A 36 7.90 -13.37 -0.51
N ASP A 37 8.29 -14.39 0.23
CA ASP A 37 9.00 -14.21 1.49
C ASP A 37 10.36 -13.58 1.21
N LEU A 38 10.46 -12.28 1.46
CA LEU A 38 11.70 -11.52 1.39
C LEU A 38 12.14 -11.17 2.81
N PRO A 39 13.44 -11.35 3.14
CA PRO A 39 13.94 -11.04 4.46
C PRO A 39 13.76 -9.55 4.76
N ASP A 40 13.47 -9.21 6.01
CA ASP A 40 13.54 -7.84 6.51
C ASP A 40 14.98 -7.42 6.87
N GLU A 41 15.12 -6.25 7.47
CA GLU A 41 16.42 -5.66 7.88
C GLU A 41 17.16 -6.58 8.87
N GLU A 42 16.42 -7.36 9.65
CA GLU A 42 16.90 -8.33 10.63
C GLU A 42 17.11 -9.74 10.04
N GLY A 43 16.79 -9.94 8.76
CA GLY A 43 16.91 -11.24 8.07
C GLY A 43 15.73 -12.18 8.31
N SER A 44 14.65 -11.71 8.92
CA SER A 44 13.44 -12.49 9.17
C SER A 44 12.57 -12.54 7.93
N PHE A 45 12.17 -13.75 7.53
CA PHE A 45 11.25 -13.98 6.42
C PHE A 45 9.82 -13.88 6.91
N LEU A 46 9.08 -12.90 6.38
CA LEU A 46 7.70 -12.65 6.78
C LEU A 46 6.81 -12.64 5.55
N SER A 47 5.88 -13.59 5.54
CA SER A 47 4.94 -13.78 4.45
C SER A 47 3.87 -12.72 4.42
N ASN A 48 3.37 -12.43 3.21
CA ASN A 48 2.21 -11.58 2.97
C ASN A 48 2.34 -10.15 3.50
N ARG A 49 3.57 -9.61 3.61
CA ARG A 49 3.78 -8.20 3.94
C ARG A 49 3.56 -7.32 2.72
N PRO A 50 2.73 -6.27 2.81
CA PRO A 50 2.66 -5.24 1.78
C PRO A 50 4.04 -4.82 1.31
N THR A 51 4.24 -4.73 0.00
CA THR A 51 5.55 -4.45 -0.58
C THR A 51 5.38 -3.54 -1.80
N MET A 52 6.33 -2.63 -1.99
CA MET A 52 6.47 -1.86 -3.23
C MET A 52 7.95 -1.77 -3.63
N PHE A 53 8.21 -1.41 -4.88
CA PHE A 53 9.58 -1.30 -5.40
C PHE A 53 9.81 0.04 -6.08
N VAL A 54 11.04 0.53 -5.98
CA VAL A 54 11.59 1.54 -6.88
C VAL A 54 12.68 0.86 -7.70
N SER A 55 12.62 0.94 -9.03
CA SER A 55 13.55 0.26 -9.93
C SER A 55 14.07 1.19 -11.01
N THR A 56 15.29 0.94 -11.46
CA THR A 56 15.92 1.70 -12.55
C THR A 56 16.85 0.80 -13.36
N PRO A 57 16.93 0.99 -14.70
CA PRO A 57 17.90 0.29 -15.54
C PRO A 57 19.35 0.62 -15.15
N ILE A 58 20.22 -0.38 -15.28
CA ILE A 58 21.67 -0.21 -15.29
C ILE A 58 22.12 -0.27 -16.75
N HIS A 59 22.85 0.75 -17.20
CA HIS A 59 23.37 0.83 -18.56
C HIS A 59 24.87 0.53 -18.60
N ASN A 60 25.32 -0.10 -19.69
CA ASN A 60 26.75 -0.19 -20.02
C ASN A 60 27.25 1.08 -20.74
N ASP A 61 28.53 1.11 -21.10
CA ASP A 61 29.14 2.25 -21.81
C ASP A 61 28.56 2.47 -23.23
N SER A 62 27.94 1.44 -23.83
CA SER A 62 27.25 1.52 -25.13
C SER A 62 25.82 2.08 -25.00
N GLY A 63 25.31 2.26 -23.79
CA GLY A 63 23.93 2.68 -23.52
C GLY A 63 22.91 1.54 -23.51
N ASP A 64 23.34 0.28 -23.58
CA ASP A 64 22.43 -0.87 -23.50
C ASP A 64 22.06 -1.15 -22.04
N VAL A 65 20.79 -1.53 -21.81
CA VAL A 65 20.34 -2.00 -20.50
C VAL A 65 20.94 -3.38 -20.23
N VAL A 66 21.78 -3.48 -19.20
CA VAL A 66 22.47 -4.72 -18.79
C VAL A 66 21.97 -5.30 -17.47
N GLY A 67 21.08 -4.60 -16.78
CA GLY A 67 20.48 -5.06 -15.53
C GLY A 67 19.48 -4.07 -14.95
N VAL A 68 18.92 -4.41 -13.80
CA VAL A 68 17.98 -3.56 -13.05
C VAL A 68 18.46 -3.45 -11.60
N LEU A 69 18.58 -2.22 -11.10
CA LEU A 69 18.72 -1.95 -9.68
C LEU A 69 17.33 -1.72 -9.10
N ALA A 70 16.98 -2.40 -8.01
CA ALA A 70 15.69 -2.23 -7.34
C ALA A 70 15.85 -2.11 -5.81
N PHE A 71 15.09 -1.18 -5.23
CA PHE A 71 14.91 -1.03 -3.79
C PHE A 71 13.50 -1.47 -3.40
N ARG A 72 13.41 -2.39 -2.44
CA ARG A 72 12.15 -2.75 -1.79
C ARG A 72 11.81 -1.66 -0.77
N LEU A 73 10.58 -1.18 -0.79
CA LEU A 73 10.03 -0.32 0.25
C LEU A 73 8.88 -1.04 0.95
N ARG A 74 8.70 -0.71 2.24
CA ARG A 74 7.61 -1.19 3.08
C ARG A 74 6.52 -0.12 3.10
N PRO A 75 5.46 -0.20 2.29
CA PRO A 75 4.44 0.84 2.22
C PRO A 75 3.79 1.13 3.58
N GLU A 76 3.67 0.13 4.45
CA GLU A 76 3.18 0.28 5.83
C GLU A 76 4.02 1.24 6.68
N LYS A 77 5.31 1.40 6.36
CA LYS A 77 6.25 2.29 7.04
C LYS A 77 6.55 3.53 6.20
N ASP A 78 7.09 3.32 5.00
CA ASP A 78 7.70 4.38 4.18
C ASP A 78 6.64 5.26 3.51
N LEU A 79 5.67 4.65 2.83
CA LEU A 79 4.58 5.38 2.19
C LEU A 79 3.65 6.01 3.23
N THR A 80 3.26 5.26 4.25
CA THR A 80 2.48 5.78 5.39
C THR A 80 3.18 6.98 6.03
N HIS A 81 4.49 6.91 6.27
CA HIS A 81 5.22 8.03 6.87
C HIS A 81 5.13 9.29 6.01
N ILE A 82 5.38 9.19 4.71
CA ILE A 82 5.29 10.31 3.75
C ILE A 82 3.90 10.95 3.80
N LEU A 83 2.84 10.14 3.74
CA LEU A 83 1.46 10.63 3.74
C LEU A 83 1.08 11.24 5.10
N SER A 84 1.66 10.73 6.19
CA SER A 84 1.39 11.19 7.55
C SER A 84 1.90 12.61 7.85
N VAL A 85 2.78 13.17 7.01
CA VAL A 85 3.27 14.55 7.14
C VAL A 85 2.17 15.56 6.83
N SER A 86 1.23 15.21 5.93
CA SER A 86 0.12 16.08 5.53
C SER A 86 -1.12 15.80 6.39
N ARG A 87 -1.19 16.43 7.57
CA ARG A 87 -2.34 16.35 8.49
C ARG A 87 -3.05 17.69 8.59
N PHE A 88 -4.37 17.67 8.40
CA PHE A 88 -5.23 18.82 8.66
C PHE A 88 -6.10 18.54 9.89
N GLY A 89 -5.65 19.05 11.04
CA GLY A 89 -6.35 18.90 12.32
C GLY A 89 -6.52 17.45 12.81
N ASP A 90 -7.44 17.27 13.75
CA ASP A 90 -7.65 16.00 14.47
C ASP A 90 -8.51 14.99 13.69
N THR A 91 -9.16 15.42 12.61
CA THR A 91 -10.06 14.57 11.82
C THR A 91 -9.59 14.33 10.39
N GLY A 92 -8.64 15.12 9.88
CA GLY A 92 -8.09 14.95 8.54
C GLY A 92 -6.90 13.98 8.51
N GLU A 93 -6.91 13.09 7.54
CA GLU A 93 -5.73 12.33 7.13
C GLU A 93 -5.53 12.40 5.60
N THR A 94 -4.30 12.16 5.17
CA THR A 94 -3.98 11.89 3.77
C THR A 94 -3.70 10.41 3.63
N TYR A 95 -4.35 9.75 2.67
CA TYR A 95 -4.16 8.32 2.40
C TYR A 95 -4.02 8.07 0.89
N ALA A 96 -3.51 6.89 0.55
CA ALA A 96 -3.40 6.38 -0.81
C ALA A 96 -4.31 5.16 -1.02
N PHE A 97 -4.84 5.02 -2.25
CA PHE A 97 -5.64 3.87 -2.67
C PHE A 97 -5.38 3.49 -4.13
N ASN A 98 -5.61 2.22 -4.46
CA ASN A 98 -5.48 1.68 -5.82
C ASN A 98 -6.76 1.91 -6.65
N ASP A 99 -6.73 1.49 -7.92
CA ASP A 99 -7.86 1.66 -8.84
C ASP A 99 -9.14 0.91 -8.45
N GLU A 100 -9.06 -0.08 -7.58
CA GLU A 100 -10.23 -0.76 -7.01
C GLU A 100 -10.83 0.01 -5.81
N GLY A 101 -10.21 1.12 -5.41
CA GLY A 101 -10.58 1.89 -4.23
C GLY A 101 -10.09 1.27 -2.93
N VAL A 102 -9.16 0.30 -2.98
CA VAL A 102 -8.61 -0.36 -1.79
C VAL A 102 -7.44 0.47 -1.24
N LEU A 103 -7.35 0.62 0.08
CA LEU A 103 -6.25 1.35 0.71
C LEU A 103 -4.91 0.65 0.46
N VAL A 104 -3.90 1.45 0.12
CA VAL A 104 -2.52 1.02 -0.10
C VAL A 104 -1.52 1.73 0.82
N SER A 105 -2.03 2.50 1.78
CA SER A 105 -1.32 3.10 2.91
C SER A 105 -2.08 2.82 4.21
N ASN A 106 -1.40 2.78 5.35
CA ASN A 106 -2.09 2.64 6.64
C ASN A 106 -2.84 3.94 6.98
N SER A 107 -4.07 3.79 7.45
CA SER A 107 -4.85 4.82 8.11
C SER A 107 -4.39 4.97 9.55
N ARG A 108 -4.41 6.21 10.05
CA ARG A 108 -4.19 6.44 11.49
C ARG A 108 -5.39 6.03 12.34
N PHE A 109 -6.52 5.75 11.68
CA PHE A 109 -7.79 5.42 12.32
C PHE A 109 -8.01 3.90 12.45
N ASP A 110 -6.99 3.07 12.25
CA ASP A 110 -7.06 1.62 12.45
C ASP A 110 -7.74 1.23 13.79
N PRO A 111 -7.43 1.85 14.95
CA PRO A 111 -8.14 1.56 16.20
C PRO A 111 -9.65 1.82 16.13
N GLN A 112 -10.06 2.90 15.47
CA GLN A 112 -11.47 3.24 15.27
C GLN A 112 -12.13 2.25 14.30
N LEU A 113 -11.45 1.86 13.22
CA LEU A 113 -11.94 0.86 12.27
C LEU A 113 -12.16 -0.49 12.97
N VAL A 114 -11.26 -0.90 13.86
CA VAL A 114 -11.44 -2.08 14.73
C VAL A 114 -12.66 -1.92 15.63
N SER A 115 -12.82 -0.77 16.28
CA SER A 115 -13.98 -0.52 17.17
C SER A 115 -15.32 -0.62 16.43
N MET A 116 -15.35 -0.19 15.17
CA MET A 116 -16.52 -0.24 14.27
C MET A 116 -16.78 -1.64 13.69
N GLY A 117 -15.81 -2.56 13.82
CA GLY A 117 -15.86 -3.90 13.22
C GLY A 117 -15.55 -3.90 11.72
N LEU A 118 -14.87 -2.87 11.22
CA LEU A 118 -14.41 -2.74 9.83
C LEU A 118 -13.05 -3.38 9.60
N LEU A 119 -12.25 -3.53 10.66
CA LEU A 119 -10.90 -4.09 10.66
C LEU A 119 -10.77 -5.11 11.80
N GLN A 120 -10.00 -6.17 11.62
CA GLN A 120 -9.71 -7.11 12.70
C GLN A 120 -8.63 -6.53 13.64
N PRO A 121 -8.61 -6.89 14.93
CA PRO A 121 -7.67 -6.31 15.90
C PRO A 121 -6.18 -6.42 15.54
N GLU A 122 -5.79 -7.46 14.79
CA GLU A 122 -4.40 -7.73 14.41
C GLU A 122 -4.06 -7.28 12.97
N ASP A 123 -5.07 -6.80 12.23
CA ASP A 123 -4.91 -6.35 10.85
C ASP A 123 -4.66 -4.83 10.80
N ASN A 124 -4.02 -4.40 9.72
CA ASN A 124 -3.92 -2.97 9.36
C ASN A 124 -4.80 -2.66 8.16
N SER A 125 -5.05 -1.38 7.89
CA SER A 125 -5.95 -0.96 6.82
C SER A 125 -5.45 -1.21 5.40
N ILE A 126 -4.14 -1.40 5.17
CA ILE A 126 -3.60 -1.71 3.83
C ILE A 126 -4.21 -3.01 3.33
N PHE A 127 -4.76 -2.98 2.12
CA PHE A 127 -5.46 -4.09 1.46
C PHE A 127 -6.70 -4.65 2.17
N ASN A 128 -7.05 -4.18 3.37
CA ASN A 128 -8.19 -4.66 4.14
C ASN A 128 -9.41 -3.72 4.10
N ILE A 129 -9.21 -2.46 3.70
CA ILE A 129 -10.24 -1.43 3.69
C ILE A 129 -10.44 -0.87 2.30
N GLN A 130 -11.70 -0.67 1.92
CA GLN A 130 -12.09 -0.07 0.65
C GLN A 130 -12.76 1.29 0.87
N ILE A 131 -12.45 2.28 0.04
CA ILE A 131 -13.05 3.61 0.12
C ILE A 131 -14.34 3.60 -0.70
N ARG A 132 -15.47 3.65 -0.01
CA ARG A 132 -16.80 3.79 -0.61
C ARG A 132 -17.70 4.59 0.33
N ASP A 133 -18.73 5.21 -0.21
CA ASP A 133 -19.78 5.79 0.62
C ASP A 133 -20.52 4.67 1.39
N PRO A 134 -20.50 4.67 2.73
CA PRO A 134 -21.22 3.67 3.52
C PRO A 134 -22.74 3.80 3.46
N GLY A 135 -23.28 4.90 2.90
CA GLY A 135 -24.72 5.16 2.81
C GLY A 135 -25.42 5.40 4.15
N ARG A 136 -24.63 5.51 5.24
CA ARG A 136 -25.08 5.76 6.62
C ARG A 136 -23.92 6.24 7.48
N ASP A 137 -24.24 6.89 8.60
CA ASP A 137 -23.25 7.24 9.61
C ASP A 137 -22.70 5.98 10.30
N LEU A 138 -21.39 5.81 10.26
CA LEU A 138 -20.67 4.68 10.85
C LEU A 138 -20.44 4.84 12.36
N THR A 139 -20.63 6.05 12.91
CA THR A 139 -20.42 6.34 14.34
C THR A 139 -21.60 5.92 15.22
N ILE A 140 -22.77 5.73 14.64
CA ILE A 140 -24.04 5.56 15.38
C ILE A 140 -24.29 4.09 15.79
N LYS A 141 -23.72 3.10 15.08
CA LYS A 141 -23.94 1.66 15.39
C LYS A 141 -22.87 0.75 14.79
N LYS A 142 -22.36 -0.21 15.58
CA LYS A 142 -21.37 -1.22 15.14
C LYS A 142 -21.90 -2.09 13.99
N LEU A 143 -21.04 -2.42 13.03
CA LEU A 143 -21.38 -3.32 11.91
C LEU A 143 -21.42 -4.78 12.38
N ARG A 144 -22.21 -5.61 11.69
CA ARG A 144 -22.21 -7.06 11.90
C ARG A 144 -21.03 -7.68 11.13
N PRO A 145 -20.22 -8.57 11.73
CA PRO A 145 -19.13 -9.23 11.01
C PRO A 145 -19.70 -10.18 9.96
N GLY A 146 -19.15 -10.21 8.73
CA GLY A 146 -19.44 -11.31 7.79
C GLY A 146 -19.64 -11.00 6.29
N GLY A 147 -19.13 -9.89 5.74
CA GLY A 147 -19.13 -9.67 4.28
C GLY A 147 -17.86 -8.96 3.87
N GLY A 148 -17.22 -9.40 2.78
CA GLY A 148 -15.92 -8.91 2.33
C GLY A 148 -15.80 -7.38 2.20
N TYR A 149 -14.55 -6.90 2.20
CA TYR A 149 -14.10 -5.50 2.00
C TYR A 149 -15.13 -4.42 2.42
N LEU A 150 -15.02 -3.96 3.66
CA LEU A 150 -15.98 -3.02 4.25
C LEU A 150 -15.51 -1.55 4.13
N PRO A 151 -16.46 -0.60 3.99
CA PRO A 151 -16.17 0.77 3.55
C PRO A 151 -15.58 1.68 4.65
N MET A 152 -14.61 2.52 4.28
CA MET A 152 -14.25 3.72 5.07
C MET A 152 -15.13 4.91 4.68
N ALA A 153 -15.66 5.61 5.69
CA ALA A 153 -16.52 6.78 5.48
C ALA A 153 -15.78 7.96 4.81
N ILE A 154 -16.41 8.50 3.77
CA ILE A 154 -16.19 9.87 3.30
C ILE A 154 -16.99 10.79 4.25
N ASN A 155 -16.52 11.02 5.48
CA ASN A 155 -17.26 11.91 6.38
C ASN A 155 -16.78 13.36 6.20
N SER A 156 -17.42 14.07 5.27
CA SER A 156 -17.34 15.52 5.11
C SER A 156 -18.40 16.21 5.96
N TYR A 157 -18.26 16.21 7.29
CA TYR A 157 -19.18 16.99 8.15
C TYR A 157 -18.42 17.73 9.26
N GLY A 158 -18.03 18.96 8.95
CA GLY A 158 -17.46 19.96 9.87
C GLY A 158 -16.64 21.00 9.11
N PRO A 159 -16.73 22.32 9.41
CA PRO A 159 -16.19 23.40 8.59
C PRO A 159 -14.64 23.52 8.56
N SER A 160 -13.90 22.46 8.91
CA SER A 160 -12.44 22.48 9.06
C SER A 160 -11.69 21.19 8.64
N GLY A 161 -12.36 20.16 8.12
CA GLY A 161 -11.70 18.89 7.78
C GLY A 161 -11.30 18.81 6.30
N ALA A 162 -10.09 19.24 5.94
CA ALA A 162 -9.54 18.99 4.61
C ALA A 162 -8.97 17.55 4.55
N LEU A 163 -9.58 16.68 3.73
CA LEU A 163 -9.05 15.34 3.45
C LEU A 163 -8.19 15.41 2.18
N GLY A 164 -6.91 15.05 2.29
CA GLY A 164 -6.03 14.85 1.14
C GLY A 164 -6.23 13.43 0.61
N ARG A 165 -6.39 13.26 -0.70
CA ARG A 165 -6.51 11.93 -1.33
C ARG A 165 -5.51 11.81 -2.46
N ILE A 166 -4.79 10.69 -2.49
CA ILE A 166 -3.90 10.35 -3.61
C ILE A 166 -4.38 9.03 -4.20
N ARG A 167 -4.85 9.07 -5.44
CA ARG A 167 -5.09 7.86 -6.23
C ARG A 167 -3.77 7.45 -6.85
N LEU A 168 -3.38 6.20 -6.65
CA LEU A 168 -2.22 5.62 -7.31
C LEU A 168 -2.74 4.73 -8.45
N SER A 169 -2.51 5.17 -9.69
CA SER A 169 -2.83 4.46 -10.94
C SER A 169 -1.70 3.55 -11.39
#